data_AF-A0A4Z0QAQ8-F1
#
_entry.id   AF-A0A4Z0QAQ8-F1
#
_cell.length_a   1.000
_cell.length_b   1.000
_cell.length_c   1.000
_cell.angle_alpha   90.00
_cell.angle_beta   90.00
_cell.angle_gamma   90.00
#
_symmetry.space_group_name_H-M   'P 1'
#
loop_
_entity.id
_entity.type
_entity.pdbx_description
1 polymer ?
#
loop_
_entity_poly.entity_id
_entity_poly.type
_entity_poly.pdbx_seq_one_letter_code
_entity_poly.pdbx_strand_id
1 'polypeptide(L)'
;MKLTHALLIVSSSALLNCQDKTHEVTSSESKKSNTTILNIDRISSAYNISHSNDLLDTLNNIACNADGEISEHLDVISTKLYRESFQQFIEYLFNNPGSCIENSLIRGTSASLFTEDLENRDTIINDMRNQISKSDKINKEQKKYVISLLSKVNLKSLD
;
A
#
# COMPACT_ATOMS: atom_id res chain seq x y z
N MET A 1 -45.47 -50.44 14.45
CA MET A 1 -45.09 -51.62 15.23
C MET A 1 -43.72 -52.08 14.75
N LYS A 2 -42.69 -52.06 15.62
CA LYS A 2 -41.32 -52.64 15.46
C LYS A 2 -40.46 -52.06 14.31
N LEU A 3 -39.13 -51.94 14.39
CA LEU A 3 -38.12 -51.93 15.45
C LEU A 3 -36.86 -51.28 14.81
N THR A 4 -36.01 -50.72 15.65
CA THR A 4 -34.61 -50.29 15.44
C THR A 4 -33.74 -51.17 14.52
N HIS A 5 -32.70 -50.58 13.91
CA HIS A 5 -31.26 -50.88 14.15
C HIS A 5 -30.37 -49.86 13.40
N ALA A 6 -29.41 -49.28 14.14
CA ALA A 6 -28.29 -48.53 13.60
C ALA A 6 -27.19 -49.50 13.14
N LEU A 7 -26.45 -49.15 12.09
CA LEU A 7 -25.12 -49.72 11.84
C LEU A 7 -24.22 -48.69 11.14
N LEU A 8 -23.18 -48.27 11.86
CA LEU A 8 -21.98 -47.62 11.36
C LEU A 8 -21.15 -48.63 10.57
N ILE A 9 -20.69 -48.27 9.37
CA ILE A 9 -19.51 -48.87 8.75
C ILE A 9 -18.63 -47.74 8.19
N VAL A 10 -17.44 -47.64 8.77
CA VAL A 10 -16.27 -46.95 8.24
C VAL A 10 -15.49 -47.98 7.40
N SER A 11 -15.07 -47.63 6.19
CA SER A 11 -13.88 -48.25 5.59
C SER A 11 -13.30 -47.38 4.47
N SER A 12 -12.07 -46.91 4.74
CA SER A 12 -11.10 -46.34 3.82
C SER A 12 -10.90 -47.17 2.55
N SER A 13 -10.65 -46.50 1.42
CA SER A 13 -9.59 -46.80 0.42
C SER A 13 -9.90 -46.12 -0.91
N ALA A 14 -9.48 -44.87 -1.07
CA ALA A 14 -9.24 -44.28 -2.39
C ALA A 14 -7.74 -43.94 -2.48
N LEU A 15 -6.93 -44.99 -2.59
CA LEU A 15 -5.57 -44.91 -3.11
C LEU A 15 -5.64 -45.19 -4.62
N LEU A 16 -4.78 -44.46 -5.35
CA LEU A 16 -4.47 -44.54 -6.79
C LEU A 16 -5.46 -43.87 -7.74
N ASN A 17 -5.18 -42.60 -8.06
CA ASN A 17 -4.61 -42.30 -9.37
C ASN A 17 -3.81 -40.98 -9.35
N CYS A 18 -2.61 -41.01 -8.76
CA CYS A 18 -1.58 -40.01 -9.01
C CYS A 18 -0.55 -40.63 -9.97
N GLN A 19 -0.81 -40.54 -11.26
CA GLN A 19 0.25 -40.60 -12.27
C GLN A 19 0.10 -39.39 -13.19
N ASP A 20 0.97 -38.43 -12.91
CA ASP A 20 1.88 -37.82 -13.88
C ASP A 20 1.26 -37.18 -15.13
N LYS A 21 0.96 -35.89 -14.98
CA LYS A 21 1.27 -34.91 -16.02
C LYS A 21 2.23 -33.88 -15.44
N THR A 22 3.51 -34.27 -15.38
CA THR A 22 4.61 -33.32 -15.49
C THR A 22 4.50 -32.55 -16.81
N HIS A 23 4.88 -31.26 -16.75
CA HIS A 23 4.88 -30.22 -17.80
C HIS A 23 3.55 -29.49 -18.03
N GLU A 24 3.33 -28.38 -17.33
CA GLU A 24 3.80 -27.03 -17.73
C GLU A 24 3.33 -25.96 -16.72
N VAL A 25 3.78 -26.07 -15.45
CA VAL A 25 3.55 -25.04 -14.41
C VAL A 25 4.91 -24.51 -13.96
N THR A 26 5.59 -23.75 -14.80
CA THR A 26 6.87 -23.11 -14.41
C THR A 26 7.13 -21.74 -15.03
N SER A 27 6.26 -21.24 -15.93
CA SER A 27 6.51 -19.98 -16.66
C SER A 27 5.77 -18.76 -16.09
N SER A 28 4.60 -18.93 -15.47
CA SER A 28 3.77 -17.81 -14.98
C SER A 28 4.13 -17.36 -13.56
N GLU A 29 4.34 -18.29 -12.63
CA GLU A 29 4.68 -17.97 -11.24
C GLU A 29 6.11 -17.44 -11.07
N SER A 30 7.07 -17.99 -11.83
CA SER A 30 8.45 -17.50 -11.84
C SER A 30 8.56 -16.08 -12.43
N LYS A 31 7.77 -15.77 -13.46
CA LYS A 31 7.67 -14.40 -14.02
C LYS A 31 7.02 -13.43 -13.05
N LYS A 32 5.91 -13.81 -12.40
CA LYS A 32 5.23 -12.95 -11.42
C LYS A 32 6.14 -12.63 -10.23
N SER A 33 6.84 -13.64 -9.69
CA SER A 33 7.81 -13.47 -8.60
C SER A 33 8.98 -12.56 -8.99
N ASN A 34 9.52 -12.71 -10.21
CA ASN A 34 10.61 -11.86 -10.69
C ASN A 34 10.18 -10.41 -10.93
N THR A 35 8.94 -10.18 -11.40
CA THR A 35 8.39 -8.82 -11.55
C THR A 35 8.14 -8.15 -10.20
N THR A 36 7.65 -8.88 -9.20
CA THR A 36 7.47 -8.35 -7.83
C THR A 36 8.79 -7.90 -7.21
N ILE A 37 9.81 -8.77 -7.22
CA ILE A 37 11.15 -8.45 -6.69
C ILE A 37 11.74 -7.25 -7.41
N LEU A 38 11.68 -7.22 -8.74
CA LEU A 38 12.21 -6.12 -9.53
C LEU A 38 11.48 -4.80 -9.29
N ASN A 39 10.17 -4.83 -9.00
CA ASN A 39 9.43 -3.64 -8.60
C ASN A 39 9.79 -3.19 -7.18
N ILE A 40 9.96 -4.10 -6.23
CA ILE A 40 10.41 -3.77 -4.86
C ILE A 40 11.82 -3.17 -4.88
N ASP A 41 12.74 -3.72 -5.68
CA ASP A 41 14.09 -3.19 -5.85
C ASP A 41 14.07 -1.80 -6.49
N ARG A 42 13.20 -1.57 -7.48
CA ARG A 42 13.02 -0.25 -8.10
C ARG A 42 12.42 0.75 -7.14
N ILE A 43 11.43 0.35 -6.36
CA ILE A 43 10.79 1.15 -5.31
C ILE A 43 11.84 1.52 -4.23
N SER A 44 12.67 0.57 -3.81
CA SER A 44 13.72 0.76 -2.80
C SER A 44 14.89 1.59 -3.32
N SER A 45 15.32 1.36 -4.56
CA SER A 45 16.36 2.13 -5.23
C SER A 45 15.91 3.55 -5.52
N ALA A 46 14.63 3.73 -5.87
CA ALA A 46 14.03 5.02 -6.10
C ALA A 46 14.17 5.92 -4.88
N TYR A 47 13.92 5.38 -3.69
CA TYR A 47 14.03 6.11 -2.44
C TYR A 47 15.47 6.60 -2.12
N ASN A 48 16.52 5.94 -2.63
CA ASN A 48 17.92 6.30 -2.35
C ASN A 48 18.53 7.32 -3.34
N ILE A 49 17.79 7.70 -4.39
CA ILE A 49 18.25 8.63 -5.42
C ILE A 49 17.35 9.87 -5.33
N SER A 50 17.94 11.05 -5.55
CA SER A 50 17.28 12.35 -5.41
C SER A 50 15.79 12.29 -5.73
N HIS A 51 14.96 12.73 -4.78
CA HIS A 51 13.53 12.93 -4.98
C HIS A 51 13.36 13.83 -6.21
N SER A 52 13.03 13.26 -7.36
CA SER A 52 12.85 13.97 -8.63
C SER A 52 11.43 13.72 -9.12
N ASN A 53 10.93 14.58 -10.00
CA ASN A 53 9.59 14.35 -10.58
C ASN A 53 9.56 13.04 -11.39
N ASP A 54 10.63 12.71 -12.11
CA ASP A 54 10.78 11.45 -12.84
C ASP A 54 10.65 10.22 -11.93
N LEU A 55 11.15 10.34 -10.70
CA LEU A 55 11.02 9.30 -9.69
C LEU A 55 9.56 9.11 -9.26
N LEU A 56 8.90 10.23 -8.95
CA LEU A 56 7.51 10.22 -8.51
C LEU A 56 6.58 9.72 -9.62
N ASP A 57 6.89 10.02 -10.89
CA ASP A 57 6.21 9.45 -12.05
C ASP A 57 6.43 7.93 -12.16
N THR A 58 7.64 7.46 -11.93
CA THR A 58 7.94 6.03 -11.90
C THR A 58 7.11 5.32 -10.83
N LEU A 59 7.12 5.85 -9.61
CA LEU A 59 6.37 5.27 -8.50
C LEU A 59 4.85 5.34 -8.74
N ASN A 60 4.35 6.44 -9.31
CA ASN A 60 2.95 6.58 -9.68
C ASN A 60 2.51 5.52 -10.71
N ASN A 61 3.33 5.28 -11.74
CA ASN A 61 3.07 4.26 -12.75
C ASN A 61 3.04 2.84 -12.16
N ILE A 62 3.94 2.54 -11.22
CA ILE A 62 3.94 1.27 -10.49
C ILE A 62 2.66 1.18 -9.65
N ALA A 63 2.30 2.26 -8.94
CA ALA A 63 1.12 2.30 -8.07
C ALA A 63 -0.20 2.05 -8.81
N CYS A 64 -0.34 2.50 -10.05
CA CYS A 64 -1.58 2.28 -10.81
C CYS A 64 -1.87 0.81 -11.15
N ASN A 65 -0.85 -0.05 -11.10
CA ASN A 65 -0.98 -1.47 -11.42
C ASN A 65 -0.58 -2.36 -10.23
N ALA A 66 -0.32 -1.77 -9.06
CA ALA A 66 0.17 -2.50 -7.90
C ALA A 66 -0.94 -3.31 -7.22
N ASP A 67 -0.63 -4.55 -6.89
CA ASP A 67 -1.44 -5.42 -6.05
C ASP A 67 -0.56 -6.08 -4.96
N GLY A 68 -1.23 -6.63 -3.93
CA GLY A 68 -0.59 -7.37 -2.84
C GLY A 68 0.63 -6.66 -2.24
N GLU A 69 1.75 -7.39 -2.18
CA GLU A 69 3.02 -6.95 -1.59
C GLU A 69 3.57 -5.65 -2.20
N ILE A 70 3.36 -5.40 -3.49
CA ILE A 70 3.82 -4.16 -4.15
C ILE A 70 3.04 -2.96 -3.61
N SER A 71 1.73 -3.12 -3.40
CA SER A 71 0.90 -2.07 -2.82
C SER A 71 1.34 -1.74 -1.40
N GLU A 72 1.66 -2.75 -0.59
CA GLU A 72 2.14 -2.56 0.78
C GLU A 72 3.46 -1.79 0.83
N HIS A 73 4.41 -2.13 -0.05
CA HIS A 73 5.68 -1.41 -0.16
C HIS A 73 5.49 0.04 -0.61
N LEU A 74 4.58 0.29 -1.56
CA LEU A 74 4.25 1.65 -1.99
C LEU A 74 3.58 2.45 -0.87
N ASP A 75 2.75 1.84 -0.05
CA ASP A 75 2.10 2.49 1.09
C ASP A 75 3.15 2.99 2.08
N VAL A 76 4.14 2.14 2.43
CA VAL A 76 5.27 2.51 3.30
C VAL A 76 6.09 3.65 2.70
N ILE A 77 6.47 3.54 1.44
CA ILE A 77 7.33 4.54 0.80
C ILE A 77 6.61 5.86 0.55
N SER A 78 5.31 5.84 0.24
CA SER A 78 4.53 7.07 0.08
C SER A 78 4.44 7.84 1.40
N THR A 79 4.25 7.16 2.53
CA THR A 79 4.29 7.79 3.86
C THR A 79 5.68 8.36 4.17
N LYS A 80 6.76 7.65 3.77
CA LYS A 80 8.14 8.12 3.97
C LYS A 80 8.46 9.36 3.13
N LEU A 81 8.07 9.36 1.85
CA LEU A 81 8.21 10.49 0.93
C LEU A 81 7.47 11.72 1.44
N TYR A 82 6.27 11.54 2.00
CA TYR A 82 5.54 12.64 2.64
C TYR A 82 6.33 13.25 3.79
N ARG A 83 6.95 12.44 4.66
CA ARG A 83 7.67 12.93 5.84
C ARG A 83 9.00 13.59 5.50
N GLU A 84 9.75 13.01 4.59
CA GLU A 84 11.14 13.40 4.33
C GLU A 84 11.28 14.37 3.16
N SER A 85 10.32 14.34 2.22
CA SER A 85 10.32 15.10 0.97
C SER A 85 9.02 15.84 0.76
N PHE A 86 8.41 16.27 1.87
CA PHE A 86 7.08 16.87 1.96
C PHE A 86 6.77 17.85 0.83
N GLN A 87 7.59 18.90 0.69
CA GLN A 87 7.31 19.98 -0.26
C GLN A 87 7.19 19.46 -1.69
N GLN A 88 8.18 18.69 -2.14
CA GLN A 88 8.20 18.18 -3.50
C GLN A 88 7.09 17.17 -3.75
N PHE A 89 6.85 16.30 -2.78
CA PHE A 89 5.81 15.29 -2.91
C PHE A 89 4.41 15.92 -2.99
N ILE A 90 4.14 16.96 -2.18
CA ILE A 90 2.91 17.73 -2.26
C ILE A 90 2.79 18.49 -3.57
N GLU A 91 3.87 19.11 -4.05
CA GLU A 91 3.88 19.79 -5.35
C GLU A 91 3.55 18.81 -6.48
N TYR A 92 4.13 17.61 -6.44
CA TYR A 92 3.82 16.55 -7.39
C TYR A 92 2.35 16.14 -7.34
N LEU A 93 1.83 15.81 -6.15
CA LEU A 93 0.44 15.38 -6.00
C LEU A 93 -0.56 16.47 -6.41
N PHE A 94 -0.24 17.73 -6.11
CA PHE A 94 -1.07 18.87 -6.50
C PHE A 94 -1.11 19.06 -8.03
N ASN A 95 0.03 18.88 -8.70
CA ASN A 95 0.13 18.99 -10.16
C ASN A 95 -0.43 17.75 -10.88
N ASN A 96 -0.57 16.61 -10.19
CA ASN A 96 -1.05 15.34 -10.72
C ASN A 96 -2.26 14.82 -9.92
N PRO A 97 -3.41 15.53 -9.96
CA PRO A 97 -4.61 15.09 -9.24
C PRO A 97 -5.08 13.73 -9.74
N GLY A 98 -5.39 12.81 -8.83
CA GLY A 98 -5.78 11.43 -9.19
C GLY A 98 -4.62 10.49 -9.45
N SER A 99 -3.39 10.90 -9.11
CA SER A 99 -2.24 9.99 -9.07
C SER A 99 -2.53 8.76 -8.20
N CYS A 100 -2.10 7.58 -8.65
CA CYS A 100 -2.29 6.35 -7.90
C CYS A 100 -1.46 6.31 -6.62
N ILE A 101 -0.34 7.06 -6.58
CA ILE A 101 0.49 7.21 -5.38
C ILE A 101 -0.20 8.04 -4.28
N GLU A 102 -1.19 8.88 -4.62
CA GLU A 102 -2.08 9.53 -3.65
C GLU A 102 -2.80 8.49 -2.78
N ASN A 103 -3.34 7.44 -3.41
CA ASN A 103 -4.04 6.37 -2.70
C ASN A 103 -3.08 5.59 -1.79
N SER A 104 -1.85 5.36 -2.23
CA SER A 104 -0.82 4.72 -1.41
C SER A 104 -0.45 5.56 -0.20
N LEU A 105 -0.34 6.89 -0.35
CA LEU A 105 -0.15 7.80 0.78
C LEU A 105 -1.32 7.69 1.79
N ILE A 106 -2.57 7.72 1.30
CA ILE A 106 -3.76 7.66 2.16
C ILE A 106 -3.79 6.34 2.94
N ARG A 107 -3.61 5.20 2.25
CA ARG A 107 -3.61 3.87 2.89
C ARG A 107 -2.45 3.72 3.86
N GLY A 108 -1.23 4.04 3.44
CA GLY A 108 -0.03 3.91 4.27
C GLY A 108 -0.09 4.77 5.53
N THR A 109 -0.56 6.01 5.40
CA THR A 109 -0.75 6.90 6.56
C THR A 109 -1.86 6.38 7.47
N SER A 110 -2.98 5.90 6.90
CA SER A 110 -4.07 5.33 7.69
C SER A 110 -3.63 4.08 8.46
N ALA A 111 -2.86 3.20 7.81
CA ALA A 111 -2.31 1.99 8.42
C ALA A 111 -1.32 2.33 9.53
N SER A 112 -0.39 3.27 9.28
CA SER A 112 0.56 3.75 10.30
C SER A 112 -0.17 4.32 11.51
N LEU A 113 -1.24 5.08 11.32
CA LEU A 113 -1.98 5.65 12.44
C LEU A 113 -2.81 4.59 13.19
N PHE A 114 -3.32 3.57 12.49
CA PHE A 114 -4.13 2.52 13.11
C PHE A 114 -3.34 1.70 14.13
N THR A 115 -2.04 1.50 13.90
CA THR A 115 -1.16 0.74 14.80
C THR A 115 -0.66 1.54 16.00
N GLU A 116 -0.82 2.86 15.98
CA GLU A 116 -0.38 3.76 17.05
C GLU A 116 -1.45 3.90 18.15
N ASP A 117 -1.02 4.19 19.37
CA ASP A 117 -1.92 4.65 20.43
C ASP A 117 -2.49 6.05 20.12
N LEU A 118 -3.53 6.47 20.86
CA LEU A 118 -4.22 7.74 20.59
C LEU A 118 -3.30 8.97 20.72
N GLU A 119 -2.39 8.98 21.67
CA GLU A 119 -1.48 10.12 21.91
C GLU A 119 -0.45 10.27 20.77
N ASN A 120 0.07 9.14 20.27
CA ASN A 120 0.98 9.13 19.13
C ASN A 120 0.27 9.49 17.83
N ARG A 121 -1.00 9.10 17.65
CA ARG A 121 -1.80 9.50 16.48
C ARG A 121 -1.93 11.02 16.39
N ASP A 122 -2.34 11.66 17.48
CA ASP A 122 -2.50 13.12 17.51
C ASP A 122 -1.18 13.84 17.26
N THR A 123 -0.09 13.31 17.81
CA THR A 123 1.27 13.81 17.55
C THR A 123 1.63 13.74 16.07
N ILE A 124 1.39 12.61 15.40
CA ILE A 124 1.69 12.44 13.97
C ILE A 124 0.84 13.39 13.12
N ILE A 125 -0.47 13.48 13.37
CA ILE A 125 -1.37 14.38 12.62
C ILE A 125 -0.94 15.82 12.79
N ASN A 126 -0.59 16.22 14.02
CA ASN A 126 -0.17 17.58 14.30
C ASN A 126 1.19 17.89 13.67
N ASP A 127 2.12 16.93 13.62
CA ASP A 127 3.36 17.09 12.85
C ASP A 127 3.05 17.31 11.36
N MET A 128 2.19 16.49 10.76
CA MET A 128 1.76 16.65 9.36
C MET A 128 1.11 18.03 9.12
N ARG A 129 0.25 18.51 10.04
CA ARG A 129 -0.36 19.86 9.97
C ARG A 129 0.68 20.97 10.15
N ASN A 130 1.67 20.77 11.01
CA ASN A 130 2.75 21.72 11.25
C ASN A 130 3.65 21.87 10.02
N GLN A 131 3.93 20.78 9.31
CA GLN A 131 4.69 20.83 8.05
C GLN A 131 3.96 21.69 6.99
N ILE A 132 2.64 21.57 6.89
CA ILE A 132 1.81 22.42 6.01
C ILE A 132 1.91 23.90 6.41
N SER A 133 1.80 24.16 7.71
CA SER A 133 1.76 25.53 8.25
C SER A 133 3.09 26.24 8.09
N LYS A 134 4.21 25.54 8.35
CA LYS A 134 5.58 26.07 8.34
C LYS A 134 6.21 26.13 6.95
N SER A 135 5.63 25.48 5.94
CA SER A 135 6.17 25.53 4.58
C SER A 135 5.79 26.84 3.89
N ASP A 136 6.80 27.69 3.68
CA ASP A 136 6.70 28.93 2.90
C ASP A 136 6.66 28.69 1.40
N LYS A 137 7.04 27.47 0.98
CA LYS A 137 7.18 27.10 -0.43
C LYS A 137 5.95 26.44 -1.04
N ILE A 138 4.93 26.15 -0.23
CA ILE A 138 3.63 25.69 -0.73
C ILE A 138 2.60 26.81 -0.67
N ASN A 139 1.87 27.00 -1.77
CA ASN A 139 0.88 28.06 -1.91
C ASN A 139 -0.44 27.71 -1.20
N LYS A 140 -1.35 28.68 -1.13
CA LYS A 140 -2.65 28.53 -0.44
C LYS A 140 -3.49 27.37 -0.96
N GLU A 141 -3.50 27.12 -2.27
CA GLU A 141 -4.29 26.04 -2.87
C GLU A 141 -3.66 24.67 -2.60
N GLN A 142 -2.33 24.58 -2.65
CA GLN A 142 -1.60 23.39 -2.22
C GLN A 142 -1.90 23.06 -0.75
N LYS A 143 -1.90 24.06 0.15
CA LYS A 143 -2.27 23.85 1.56
C LYS A 143 -3.67 23.28 1.73
N LYS A 144 -4.67 23.82 1.00
CA LYS A 144 -6.04 23.28 1.01
C LYS A 144 -6.09 21.83 0.50
N TYR A 145 -5.34 21.54 -0.56
CA TYR A 145 -5.24 20.20 -1.11
C TYR A 145 -4.69 19.20 -0.09
N VAL A 146 -3.61 19.53 0.62
CA VAL A 146 -3.07 18.65 1.68
C VAL A 146 -4.06 18.46 2.82
N ILE A 147 -4.76 19.51 3.25
CA ILE A 147 -5.81 19.38 4.28
C ILE A 147 -6.91 18.41 3.81
N SER A 148 -7.32 18.50 2.55
CA SER A 148 -8.27 17.56 1.94
C SER A 148 -7.72 16.13 1.95
N LEU A 149 -6.45 15.92 1.59
CA LEU A 149 -5.80 14.60 1.67
C LEU A 149 -5.82 14.03 3.10
N LEU A 150 -5.46 14.84 4.10
CA LEU A 150 -5.45 14.42 5.50
C LEU A 150 -6.85 14.05 6.00
N SER A 151 -7.90 14.69 5.48
CA SER A 151 -9.28 14.32 5.84
C SER A 151 -9.68 12.94 5.30
N LYS A 152 -9.03 12.45 4.24
CA LYS A 152 -9.25 11.10 3.68
C LYS A 152 -8.52 10.02 4.47
N VAL A 153 -7.50 10.39 5.25
CA VAL A 153 -6.82 9.49 6.19
C VAL A 153 -7.81 9.21 7.32
N ASN A 154 -8.49 8.07 7.23
CA ASN A 154 -9.72 7.75 7.97
C ASN A 154 -9.45 7.52 9.46
N LEU A 155 -9.31 8.61 10.20
CA LEU A 155 -9.35 8.63 11.65
C LEU A 155 -10.78 8.90 12.08
N LYS A 156 -11.53 7.83 12.31
CA LYS A 156 -12.82 7.87 13.02
C LYS A 156 -12.71 8.36 14.49
N SER A 157 -11.60 8.98 14.90
CA SER A 157 -11.34 9.37 16.29
C SER A 157 -11.15 10.89 16.48
N LEU A 158 -11.78 11.72 15.64
CA LEU A 158 -11.86 13.17 15.83
C LEU A 158 -13.28 13.66 16.18
N ASP A 159 -14.15 12.76 16.65
CA ASP A 159 -15.41 13.10 17.32
C ASP A 159 -15.28 12.87 18.84
#